data_AF-A0AAE2BJB2-F1
#
_entry.id   AF-A0AAE2BJB2-F1
#
_cell.length_a   1.000
_cell.length_b   1.000
_cell.length_c   1.000
_cell.angle_alpha   90.00
_cell.angle_beta   90.00
_cell.angle_gamma   90.00
#
_symmetry.space_group_name_H-M   'P 1'
#
loop_
_entity.id
_entity.type
_entity.pdbx_description
1 polymer ?
#
loop_
_entity_poly.entity_id
_entity_poly.type
_entity_poly.pdbx_seq_one_letter_code
_entity_poly.pdbx_strand_id
1 'polypeptide(L)'
;MSSLAGIGLQNSSFAVTTMEPPSTCGLLVASLLNFWVGSPSFLKMLVFDPSKRISVTEALQHPYMSPLYDPRCDPPAQVPINLDIDEDLGEEMIREMMWTEILHYHPEAATTNLEVNM
;
A
#
# COMPACT_ATOMS: atom_id res chain seq x y z
N MET A 1 9.25 26.50 75.57
CA MET A 1 8.25 27.35 74.91
C MET A 1 8.18 26.88 73.46
N SER A 2 7.46 25.80 73.18
CA SER A 2 6.09 25.83 72.63
C SER A 2 6.00 26.64 71.33
N SER A 3 5.98 25.96 70.18
CA SER A 3 4.75 25.84 69.37
C SER A 3 4.91 24.84 68.22
N LEU A 4 3.88 24.00 68.10
CA LEU A 4 3.58 23.04 67.05
C LEU A 4 2.76 23.68 65.91
N ALA A 5 2.52 22.87 64.86
CA ALA A 5 1.55 22.94 63.76
C ALA A 5 2.12 23.41 62.39
N GLY A 6 1.89 22.75 61.25
CA GLY A 6 1.07 21.56 60.92
C GLY A 6 1.65 20.87 59.66
N ILE A 7 1.74 19.54 59.60
CA ILE A 7 0.78 18.55 59.07
C ILE A 7 0.31 18.87 57.63
N GLY A 8 0.81 18.06 56.69
CA GLY A 8 0.35 17.95 55.30
C GLY A 8 0.49 16.51 54.82
N LEU A 9 -0.49 15.69 55.20
CA LEU A 9 -1.10 14.55 54.48
C LEU A 9 -0.20 13.54 53.73
N GLN A 10 -0.11 12.36 54.34
CA GLN A 10 -0.20 11.00 53.78
C GLN A 10 -0.08 10.82 52.27
N ASN A 11 0.80 9.90 51.87
CA ASN A 11 0.40 8.82 50.96
C ASN A 11 1.09 7.51 51.36
N SER A 12 0.28 6.62 51.92
CA SER A 12 0.61 5.25 52.26
C SER A 12 0.77 4.41 51.00
N SER A 13 1.84 3.62 50.98
CA SER A 13 1.95 2.26 50.45
C SER A 13 0.84 1.76 49.53
N PHE A 14 1.16 1.58 48.25
CA PHE A 14 0.64 0.45 47.48
C PHE A 14 1.82 -0.21 46.77
N ALA A 15 2.19 -1.37 47.29
CA ALA A 15 3.13 -2.27 46.66
C ALA A 15 2.60 -2.70 45.29
N VAL A 16 3.41 -2.58 44.24
CA VAL A 16 3.32 -3.49 43.10
C VAL A 16 4.45 -4.50 43.25
N THR A 17 4.01 -5.68 43.68
CA THR A 17 4.72 -6.94 43.78
C THR A 17 5.37 -7.36 42.45
N THR A 18 6.45 -8.10 42.62
CA THR A 18 7.33 -8.82 41.69
C THR A 18 6.67 -9.66 40.56
N MET A 19 7.51 -10.01 39.56
CA MET A 19 7.42 -11.06 38.52
C MET A 19 6.69 -10.63 37.24
N GLU A 20 7.28 -10.64 36.03
CA GLU A 20 8.28 -11.52 35.39
C GLU A 20 9.18 -10.69 34.43
N PRO A 21 10.44 -11.07 34.15
CA PRO A 21 11.18 -10.48 33.03
C PRO A 21 10.39 -10.75 31.74
N PRO A 22 10.27 -9.79 30.80
CA PRO A 22 9.62 -10.08 29.54
C PRO A 22 10.36 -11.29 28.95
N SER A 23 9.64 -12.40 28.79
CA SER A 23 10.17 -13.59 28.13
C SER A 23 10.91 -13.14 26.88
N THR A 24 12.03 -13.79 26.54
CA THR A 24 12.85 -13.42 25.38
C THR A 24 11.99 -13.31 24.09
N CYS A 25 10.86 -14.03 24.04
CA CYS A 25 9.81 -13.93 23.03
C CYS A 25 9.10 -12.57 22.97
N GLY A 26 8.80 -11.93 24.12
CA GLY A 26 8.18 -10.61 24.23
C GLY A 26 9.05 -9.47 23.70
N LEU A 27 10.37 -9.56 23.94
CA LEU A 27 11.34 -8.62 23.36
C LEU A 27 11.50 -8.83 21.85
N LEU A 28 11.45 -10.08 21.36
CA LEU A 28 11.50 -10.36 19.92
C LEU A 28 10.28 -9.82 19.17
N VAL A 29 9.06 -9.99 19.70
CA VAL A 29 7.86 -9.42 19.05
C VAL A 29 7.85 -7.91 19.10
N ALA A 30 8.30 -7.28 20.20
CA ALA A 30 8.41 -5.83 20.29
C ALA A 30 9.54 -5.27 19.41
N SER A 31 10.67 -5.96 19.28
CA SER A 31 11.74 -5.60 18.35
C SER A 31 11.31 -5.77 16.90
N LEU A 32 10.56 -6.83 16.55
CA LEU A 32 9.99 -7.03 15.22
C LEU A 32 8.93 -5.97 14.90
N LEU A 33 8.07 -5.61 15.85
CA LEU A 33 7.06 -4.56 15.66
C LEU A 33 7.73 -3.18 15.51
N ASN A 34 8.75 -2.86 16.31
CA ASN A 34 9.51 -1.61 16.17
C ASN A 34 10.39 -1.60 14.91
N PHE A 35 10.87 -2.75 14.44
CA PHE A 35 11.58 -2.87 13.16
C PHE A 35 10.64 -2.70 11.95
N TRP A 36 9.41 -3.19 12.06
CA TRP A 36 8.39 -3.10 11.02
C TRP A 36 7.71 -1.72 10.96
N VAL A 37 7.34 -1.16 12.12
CA VAL A 37 6.77 0.20 12.25
C VAL A 37 7.84 1.29 12.12
N GLY A 38 9.09 0.99 12.50
CA GLY A 38 10.24 1.90 12.40
C GLY A 38 11.00 1.81 11.08
N SER A 39 10.59 0.93 10.14
CA SER A 39 11.19 0.87 8.82
C SER A 39 10.80 2.14 8.03
N PRO A 40 11.75 3.00 7.63
CA PRO A 40 11.46 4.29 6.99
C PRO A 40 10.69 4.20 5.66
N SER A 41 10.50 3.00 5.14
CA SER A 41 9.97 2.72 3.81
C SER A 41 8.45 2.70 3.75
N PHE A 42 7.78 2.10 4.74
CA PHE A 42 6.30 2.05 4.73
C PHE A 42 5.69 3.44 4.96
N LEU A 43 6.35 4.25 5.80
CA LEU A 43 5.98 5.63 6.05
C LEU A 43 6.10 6.52 4.81
N LYS A 44 6.97 6.18 3.86
CA LYS A 44 7.14 6.93 2.59
C LYS A 44 6.07 6.62 1.55
N MET A 45 5.39 5.47 1.66
CA MET A 45 4.24 5.14 0.82
C MET A 45 2.97 5.82 1.33
N LEU A 46 2.80 5.93 2.65
CA LEU A 46 1.62 6.49 3.31
C LEU A 46 1.76 7.99 3.62
N VAL A 47 2.24 8.77 2.65
CA VAL A 47 2.33 10.23 2.75
C VAL A 47 1.06 10.87 2.18
N PHE A 48 0.50 11.83 2.92
CA PHE A 48 -0.72 12.55 2.52
C PHE A 48 -0.49 13.43 1.29
N ASP A 49 0.66 14.09 1.21
CA ASP A 49 1.07 14.88 0.05
C ASP A 49 1.54 13.93 -1.08
N PRO A 50 0.86 13.91 -2.24
CA PRO A 50 1.22 13.01 -3.34
C PRO A 50 2.61 13.32 -3.89
N SER A 51 3.06 14.58 -3.84
CA SER A 51 4.37 14.99 -4.35
C SER A 51 5.53 14.47 -3.50
N LYS A 52 5.25 14.11 -2.24
CA LYS A 52 6.21 13.57 -1.29
C LYS A 52 6.13 12.04 -1.18
N ARG A 53 5.21 11.41 -1.91
CA ARG A 53 5.06 9.96 -1.96
C ARG A 53 6.22 9.37 -2.76
N ILE A 54 6.80 8.29 -2.25
CA ILE A 54 7.86 7.54 -2.95
C ILE A 54 7.38 7.09 -4.34
N SER A 55 8.29 7.15 -5.32
CA SER A 55 8.01 6.63 -6.66
C SER A 55 7.97 5.10 -6.68
N VAL A 56 7.27 4.51 -7.66
CA VAL A 56 7.21 3.04 -7.81
C VAL A 56 8.61 2.47 -7.99
N THR A 57 9.46 3.12 -8.78
CA THR A 57 10.85 2.71 -9.02
C THR A 57 11.69 2.67 -7.74
N GLU A 58 11.53 3.63 -6.85
CA GLU A 58 12.23 3.64 -5.56
C GLU A 58 11.67 2.60 -4.59
N ALA A 59 10.35 2.37 -4.62
CA ALA A 59 9.71 1.35 -3.80
C ALA A 59 10.15 -0.08 -4.18
N LEU A 60 10.35 -0.35 -5.47
CA LEU A 60 10.81 -1.66 -5.98
C LEU A 60 12.26 -1.99 -5.59
N GLN A 61 13.10 -0.97 -5.36
CA GLN A 61 14.48 -1.15 -4.88
C GLN A 61 14.58 -1.43 -3.37
N HIS A 62 13.45 -1.47 -2.66
CA HIS A 62 13.45 -1.66 -1.22
C HIS A 62 13.89 -3.09 -0.83
N PRO A 63 14.65 -3.29 0.27
CA PRO A 63 15.08 -4.62 0.73
C PRO A 63 13.96 -5.66 0.89
N TYR A 64 12.73 -5.20 1.16
CA TYR A 64 11.54 -6.07 1.21
C TYR A 64 11.15 -6.64 -0.18
N MET A 65 11.36 -5.87 -1.25
CA MET A 65 11.07 -6.26 -2.64
C MET A 65 12.25 -6.95 -3.34
N SER A 66 13.46 -6.83 -2.80
CA SER A 66 14.68 -7.44 -3.32
C SER A 66 14.56 -8.91 -3.76
N PRO A 67 13.93 -9.83 -3.01
CA PRO A 67 13.79 -11.23 -3.46
C PRO A 67 12.74 -11.43 -4.57
N LEU A 68 11.88 -10.46 -4.83
CA LEU A 68 10.77 -10.55 -5.79
C LEU A 68 11.04 -9.74 -7.07
N TYR A 69 11.89 -8.72 -7.01
CA TYR A 69 12.10 -7.76 -8.09
C TYR A 69 13.40 -8.02 -8.86
N ASP A 70 13.29 -8.28 -10.18
CA ASP A 70 14.40 -8.28 -11.12
C ASP A 70 14.17 -7.20 -12.19
N PRO A 71 14.96 -6.11 -12.22
CA PRO A 71 14.83 -5.03 -13.20
C PRO A 71 14.92 -5.48 -14.67
N ARG A 72 15.51 -6.65 -14.94
CA ARG A 72 15.65 -7.17 -16.31
C ARG A 72 14.38 -7.89 -16.78
N CYS A 73 13.57 -8.36 -15.86
CA CYS A 73 12.33 -9.10 -16.13
C CYS A 73 11.10 -8.20 -16.08
N ASP A 74 11.20 -7.01 -15.49
CA ASP A 74 10.12 -6.02 -15.37
C ASP A 74 10.54 -4.68 -16.02
N PRO A 75 10.62 -4.63 -17.36
CA PRO A 75 10.93 -3.38 -18.05
C PRO A 75 9.72 -2.43 -18.00
N PRO A 76 9.96 -1.11 -17.97
CA PRO A 76 8.87 -0.14 -18.08
C PRO A 76 8.14 -0.30 -19.42
N ALA A 77 6.87 0.10 -19.45
CA ALA A 77 6.06 0.10 -20.67
C ALA A 77 6.79 0.84 -21.80
N GLN A 78 6.98 0.17 -22.93
CA GLN A 78 7.75 0.72 -24.07
C GLN A 78 6.99 1.80 -24.83
N VAL A 79 5.66 1.79 -24.75
CA VAL A 79 4.77 2.71 -25.44
C VAL A 79 3.89 3.39 -24.39
N PRO A 80 3.83 4.74 -24.35
CA PRO A 80 2.89 5.42 -23.47
C PRO A 80 1.47 5.09 -23.90
N ILE A 81 0.60 4.82 -22.92
CA ILE A 81 -0.82 4.64 -23.19
C ILE A 81 -1.38 6.00 -23.59
N ASN A 82 -1.96 6.08 -24.79
CA ASN A 82 -2.72 7.25 -25.19
C ASN A 82 -4.13 7.16 -24.60
N LEU A 83 -4.45 8.08 -23.68
CA LEU A 83 -5.77 8.19 -23.04
C LEU A 83 -6.56 9.41 -23.56
N ASP A 84 -6.19 9.93 -24.73
CA ASP A 84 -6.89 11.00 -25.42
C ASP A 84 -8.20 10.46 -26.02
N ILE A 85 -9.22 10.34 -25.15
CA ILE A 85 -10.57 9.95 -25.51
C ILE A 85 -11.40 11.23 -25.40
N ASP A 86 -12.04 11.63 -26.50
CA ASP A 86 -12.92 12.79 -26.51
C ASP A 86 -14.05 12.61 -25.47
N GLU A 87 -14.24 13.59 -24.58
CA GLU A 87 -15.31 13.55 -23.57
C GLU A 87 -16.72 13.58 -24.21
N ASP A 88 -16.83 14.09 -25.44
CA ASP A 88 -18.09 14.19 -26.20
C ASP A 88 -18.37 12.96 -27.08
N LEU A 89 -17.61 11.88 -26.89
CA LEU A 89 -17.76 10.67 -27.68
C LEU A 89 -19.11 9.99 -27.41
N GLY A 90 -19.93 9.86 -28.45
CA GLY A 90 -21.24 9.23 -28.36
C GLY A 90 -21.18 7.74 -28.04
N GLU A 91 -22.25 7.22 -27.41
CA GLU A 91 -22.37 5.79 -27.06
C GLU A 91 -22.16 4.86 -28.25
N GLU A 92 -22.69 5.23 -29.42
CA GLU A 92 -22.59 4.44 -30.64
C GLU A 92 -21.14 4.30 -31.12
N MET A 93 -20.39 5.40 -31.15
CA MET A 93 -18.97 5.39 -31.53
C MET A 93 -18.12 4.56 -30.55
N ILE A 94 -18.42 4.65 -29.24
CA ILE A 94 -17.76 3.81 -28.22
C ILE A 94 -18.03 2.33 -28.49
N ARG A 95 -19.29 1.98 -28.80
CA ARG A 95 -19.68 0.60 -29.11
C ARG A 95 -18.96 0.08 -30.35
N GLU A 96 -18.85 0.88 -31.40
CA GLU A 96 -18.11 0.50 -32.62
C GLU A 96 -16.62 0.31 -32.35
N MET A 97 -15.99 1.21 -31.58
CA MET A 97 -14.58 1.05 -31.21
C MET A 97 -14.34 -0.21 -30.37
N MET A 98 -15.19 -0.47 -29.37
CA MET A 98 -15.11 -1.71 -28.60
C MET A 98 -15.30 -2.95 -29.48
N TRP A 99 -16.28 -2.92 -30.40
CA TRP A 99 -16.53 -4.03 -31.32
C TRP A 99 -15.34 -4.27 -32.25
N THR A 100 -14.72 -3.20 -32.75
CA THR A 100 -13.53 -3.27 -33.61
C THR A 100 -12.36 -3.92 -32.88
N GLU A 101 -12.12 -3.56 -31.62
CA GLU A 101 -11.06 -4.16 -30.80
C GLU A 101 -11.33 -5.66 -30.54
N ILE A 102 -12.58 -6.02 -30.27
CA ILE A 102 -12.98 -7.43 -30.10
C ILE A 102 -12.68 -8.21 -31.38
N LEU A 103 -13.08 -7.70 -32.55
CA LEU A 103 -12.84 -8.37 -33.83
C LEU A 103 -11.34 -8.46 -34.18
N HIS A 104 -10.54 -7.50 -33.74
CA HIS A 104 -9.09 -7.53 -33.94
C HIS A 104 -8.44 -8.74 -33.25
N TYR A 105 -8.83 -9.04 -32.01
CA TYR A 105 -8.31 -10.18 -31.25
C TYR A 105 -9.09 -11.49 -31.45
N HIS A 106 -10.37 -11.41 -31.83
CA HIS A 106 -11.30 -12.54 -32.00
C HIS A 106 -11.96 -12.52 -33.38
N PRO A 107 -11.22 -12.82 -34.46
CA PRO A 107 -11.78 -12.82 -35.82
C PRO A 107 -12.93 -13.84 -35.99
N GLU A 108 -12.96 -14.90 -35.18
CA GLU A 108 -14.04 -15.89 -35.16
C GLU A 108 -15.41 -15.28 -34.79
N ALA A 109 -15.45 -14.21 -33.99
CA ALA A 109 -16.69 -13.55 -33.62
C ALA A 109 -17.34 -12.83 -34.82
N ALA A 110 -16.58 -12.48 -35.86
CA ALA A 110 -17.15 -11.97 -37.11
C ALA A 110 -17.90 -13.08 -37.87
N THR A 111 -17.39 -14.31 -37.81
CA THR A 111 -17.96 -15.44 -38.56
C THR A 111 -19.27 -15.93 -37.96
N THR A 112 -19.39 -15.94 -36.63
CA THR A 112 -20.63 -16.33 -35.94
C THR A 112 -21.77 -15.34 -36.16
N ASN A 113 -21.47 -14.05 -36.32
CA ASN A 113 -22.47 -13.04 -36.68
C ASN A 113 -23.04 -13.21 -38.10
N LEU A 114 -22.30 -13.84 -39.02
CA LEU A 114 -22.79 -14.15 -40.36
C LEU A 114 -23.72 -15.36 -40.37
N GLU A 115 -23.52 -16.32 -39.46
CA GLU A 115 -24.37 -17.50 -39.32
C GLU A 115 -25.70 -17.19 -38.61
N VAL A 116 -25.74 -16.18 -37.73
CA VAL A 116 -26.96 -15.78 -37.00
C VAL A 116 -27.87 -14.86 -37.83
N ASN A 117 -27.34 -14.17 -38.85
CA ASN A 117 -28.08 -13.26 -39.72
C ASN A 117 -28.51 -13.89 -41.06
N MET A 118 -28.46 -15.22 -41.19
CA MET A 118 -28.99 -15.99 -42.33
C MET A 118 -30.14 -16.90 -41.89
#